data_AF-S2XPD1-F1
#
_entry.id   AF-S2XPD1-F1
#
_cell.length_a   1.000
_cell.length_b   1.000
_cell.length_c   1.000
_cell.angle_alpha   90.00
_cell.angle_beta   90.00
_cell.angle_gamma   90.00
#
_symmetry.space_group_name_H-M   'P 1'
#
loop_
_entity.id
_entity.type
_entity.pdbx_description
1 polymer ?
#
loop_
_entity_poly.entity_id
_entity_poly.type
_entity_poly.pdbx_seq_one_letter_code
_entity_poly.pdbx_strand_id
1 'polypeptide(L)'
;MSNNNHDELANQFHSDMLNIYKEAKKINYTPTAFLQMLTKQNGLIVAKKLINSNQPSTGFSVLWDKKRLDLTVEALVLKVEYSTLFSKEERQTAKERLMQYGYKNVRMNEDEELITAGKIKLPKLVFSSRAREYNFYSEEKKDSIVYEYLFNSMSHRGLDENVLMIPVEVRTGHESMNILHFIGLRDIHKGIFKDYSIEQAIKRLEHQEQDFSIVTQSLYRLNKEINGTLNDILNSDIDSEKAEDDSYYKDGAVNFYYGKRYERNPENRKKAIEIHGLNCFACGFNFEEIYGERGKGFIEVHHVSLLSTLVEETIINPEKDLVPVCSNCHRMIHRKKDNVLTIDELKEILNNKRNKLPSF
;
A
#
# COMPACT_ATOMS: atom_id res chain seq x y z
N MET A 1 12.80 -3.94 -10.97
CA MET A 1 11.43 -3.89 -10.41
C MET A 1 11.36 -4.12 -8.89
N SER A 2 12.48 -4.37 -8.19
CA SER A 2 12.52 -4.60 -6.73
C SER A 2 12.84 -3.38 -5.85
N ASN A 3 13.21 -2.23 -6.43
CA ASN A 3 13.65 -1.05 -5.65
C ASN A 3 12.51 -0.13 -5.16
N ASN A 4 11.42 0.04 -5.91
CA ASN A 4 10.39 1.04 -5.55
C ASN A 4 9.65 0.73 -4.24
N ASN A 5 9.27 -0.53 -4.00
CA ASN A 5 8.54 -0.90 -2.77
C ASN A 5 9.45 -0.79 -1.52
N HIS A 6 10.74 -1.11 -1.66
CA HIS A 6 11.70 -0.96 -0.56
C HIS A 6 11.93 0.51 -0.20
N ASP A 7 11.98 1.40 -1.19
CA ASP A 7 12.17 2.84 -0.98
C ASP A 7 10.94 3.50 -0.35
N GLU A 8 9.74 3.10 -0.73
CA GLU A 8 8.50 3.57 -0.10
C GLU A 8 8.38 3.13 1.35
N LEU A 9 8.70 1.87 1.65
CA LEU A 9 8.69 1.36 3.01
C LEU A 9 9.74 2.07 3.88
N ALA A 10 10.91 2.39 3.31
CA ALA A 10 11.93 3.18 3.99
C ALA A 10 11.47 4.63 4.27
N ASN A 11 10.72 5.24 3.36
CA ASN A 11 10.13 6.56 3.55
C ASN A 11 9.04 6.55 4.64
N GLN A 12 8.18 5.53 4.65
CA GLN A 12 7.19 5.34 5.70
C GLN A 12 7.87 5.15 7.06
N PHE A 13 8.93 4.34 7.12
CA PHE A 13 9.72 4.16 8.32
C PHE A 13 10.34 5.48 8.82
N HIS A 14 10.83 6.32 7.92
CA HIS A 14 11.33 7.66 8.28
C HIS A 14 10.23 8.57 8.86
N SER A 15 9.03 8.54 8.29
CA SER A 15 7.87 9.27 8.81
C SER A 15 7.48 8.81 10.21
N ASP A 16 7.46 7.51 10.45
CA ASP A 16 7.18 6.91 11.77
C ASP A 16 8.26 7.28 12.81
N MET A 17 9.52 7.37 12.41
CA MET A 17 10.62 7.87 13.25
C MET A 17 10.42 9.34 13.64
N LEU A 18 9.91 10.19 12.73
CA LEU A 18 9.53 11.57 13.06
C LEU A 18 8.31 11.60 14.00
N ASN A 19 7.40 10.63 13.90
CA ASN A 19 6.27 10.52 14.81
C ASN A 19 6.70 10.16 16.24
N ILE A 20 7.72 9.30 16.41
CA ILE A 20 8.35 9.05 17.72
C ILE A 20 8.79 10.38 18.37
N TYR A 21 9.42 11.27 17.62
CA TYR A 21 9.83 12.58 18.14
C TYR A 21 8.61 13.42 18.59
N LYS A 22 7.53 13.43 17.80
CA LYS A 22 6.30 14.16 18.14
C LYS A 22 5.65 13.61 19.41
N GLU A 23 5.57 12.30 19.56
CA GLU A 23 5.01 11.64 20.74
C GLU A 23 5.90 11.81 21.97
N ALA A 24 7.23 11.78 21.81
CA ALA A 24 8.18 12.08 22.88
C ALA A 24 7.97 13.50 23.43
N LYS A 25 7.69 14.47 22.55
CA LYS A 25 7.42 15.86 22.97
C LYS A 25 6.18 15.97 23.84
N LYS A 26 5.15 15.15 23.60
CA LYS A 26 3.92 15.10 24.42
C LYS A 26 4.16 14.60 25.84
N ILE A 27 5.22 13.82 26.07
CA ILE A 27 5.62 13.32 27.41
C ILE A 27 6.73 14.16 28.05
N ASN A 28 6.85 15.42 27.64
CA ASN A 28 7.86 16.38 28.08
C ASN A 28 9.31 15.89 27.87
N TYR A 29 9.56 15.18 26.77
CA TYR A 29 10.90 14.82 26.32
C TYR A 29 11.17 15.37 24.92
N THR A 30 12.21 16.20 24.78
CA THR A 30 12.56 16.81 23.48
C THR A 30 13.90 16.27 23.00
N PRO A 31 13.93 15.17 22.23
CA PRO A 31 15.18 14.59 21.73
C PRO A 31 15.71 15.39 20.53
N THR A 32 16.34 16.54 20.78
CA THR A 32 16.88 17.44 19.74
C THR A 32 17.97 16.79 18.89
N ALA A 33 18.85 15.98 19.49
CA ALA A 33 19.87 15.23 18.77
C ALA A 33 19.27 14.20 17.80
N PHE A 34 18.19 13.53 18.20
CA PHE A 34 17.46 12.58 17.36
C PHE A 34 16.81 13.27 16.16
N LEU A 35 16.16 14.43 16.38
CA LEU A 35 15.61 15.24 15.28
C LEU A 35 16.71 15.70 14.31
N GLN A 36 17.84 16.18 14.83
CA GLN A 36 18.98 16.59 14.00
C GLN A 36 19.51 15.44 13.14
N MET A 37 19.58 14.22 13.70
CA MET A 37 19.98 13.03 12.95
C MET A 37 18.98 12.74 11.81
N LEU A 38 17.68 12.77 12.09
CA LEU A 38 16.64 12.54 11.08
C LEU A 38 16.60 13.63 10.01
N THR A 39 16.88 14.89 10.33
CA THR A 39 16.96 15.96 9.31
C THR A 39 18.17 15.86 8.39
N LYS A 40 19.24 15.18 8.84
CA LYS A 40 20.51 15.08 8.09
C LYS A 40 20.65 13.76 7.32
N GLN A 41 19.93 12.72 7.72
CA GLN A 41 20.09 11.36 7.21
C GLN A 41 18.75 10.64 7.13
N ASN A 42 18.64 9.70 6.19
CA ASN A 42 17.48 8.82 6.07
C ASN A 42 17.22 8.06 7.38
N GLY A 43 15.96 7.94 7.79
CA GLY A 43 15.54 7.31 9.04
C GLY A 43 15.95 5.85 9.16
N LEU A 44 16.00 5.13 8.04
CA LEU A 44 16.50 3.76 7.99
C LEU A 44 17.99 3.67 8.35
N ILE A 45 18.81 4.58 7.82
CA ILE A 45 20.26 4.65 8.11
C ILE A 45 20.48 4.97 9.58
N VAL A 46 19.71 5.93 10.11
CA VAL A 46 19.75 6.31 11.54
C VAL A 46 19.39 5.12 12.43
N ALA A 47 18.32 4.38 12.11
CA ALA A 47 17.91 3.23 12.89
C ALA A 47 18.95 2.10 12.87
N LYS A 48 19.50 1.74 11.71
CA LYS A 48 20.58 0.74 11.61
C LYS A 48 21.80 1.14 12.43
N LYS A 49 22.19 2.43 12.39
CA LYS A 49 23.29 2.95 13.21
C LYS A 49 23.02 2.81 14.72
N LEU A 50 21.80 3.06 15.17
CA LEU A 50 21.43 2.97 16.59
C LEU A 50 21.32 1.51 17.06
N ILE A 51 20.81 0.61 16.23
CA ILE A 51 20.67 -0.81 16.56
C ILE A 51 22.02 -1.50 16.61
N ASN A 52 22.87 -1.27 15.61
CA ASN A 52 24.20 -1.90 15.51
C ASN A 52 25.23 -1.33 16.49
N SER A 53 24.84 -0.36 17.33
CA SER A 53 25.68 0.12 18.42
C SER A 53 25.62 -0.83 19.63
N ASN A 54 26.75 -1.06 20.29
CA ASN A 54 26.85 -2.01 21.41
C ASN A 54 26.09 -1.57 22.68
N GLN A 55 25.67 -0.29 22.76
CA GLN A 55 24.94 0.23 23.90
C GLN A 55 23.67 0.95 23.45
N PRO A 56 22.59 0.91 24.26
CA PRO A 56 21.40 1.70 23.98
C PRO A 56 21.73 3.19 23.88
N SER A 57 21.00 3.88 23.00
CA SER A 57 21.17 5.33 22.86
C SER A 57 20.76 6.07 24.15
N THR A 58 21.29 7.28 24.35
CA THR A 58 20.85 8.15 25.44
C THR A 58 19.34 8.40 25.41
N GLY A 59 18.76 8.49 24.21
CA GLY A 59 17.31 8.61 24.04
C GLY A 59 16.52 7.37 24.46
N PHE A 60 17.09 6.18 24.27
CA PHE A 60 16.49 4.94 24.76
C PHE A 60 16.40 4.93 26.29
N SER A 61 17.48 5.29 26.99
CA SER A 61 17.51 5.34 28.47
C SER A 61 16.50 6.34 29.04
N VAL A 62 16.31 7.50 28.40
CA VAL A 62 15.31 8.49 28.83
C VAL A 62 13.89 8.00 28.61
N LEU A 63 13.62 7.34 27.48
CA LEU A 63 12.30 6.76 27.20
C LEU A 63 11.98 5.59 28.13
N TRP A 64 13.00 4.82 28.52
CA TRP A 64 12.89 3.78 29.53
C TRP A 64 12.48 4.33 30.90
N ASP A 65 13.17 5.37 31.38
CA ASP A 65 12.83 6.05 32.65
C ASP A 65 11.39 6.59 32.65
N LYS A 66 10.95 7.10 31.49
CA LYS A 66 9.57 7.55 31.27
C LYS A 66 8.55 6.43 31.06
N LYS A 67 8.95 5.15 31.14
CA LYS A 67 8.11 3.97 30.90
C LYS A 67 7.44 3.98 29.51
N ARG A 68 8.09 4.58 28.52
CA ARG A 68 7.61 4.73 27.13
C ARG A 68 8.58 4.07 26.13
N LEU A 69 8.98 2.85 26.43
CA LEU A 69 9.82 2.04 25.54
C LEU A 69 9.14 1.74 24.19
N ASP A 70 7.81 1.89 24.10
CA ASP A 70 7.03 1.85 22.86
C ASP A 70 7.43 2.95 21.85
N LEU A 71 7.99 4.07 22.34
CA LEU A 71 8.48 5.17 21.51
C LEU A 71 9.97 5.03 21.15
N THR A 72 10.55 3.84 21.29
CA THR A 72 11.96 3.61 20.92
C THR A 72 12.11 3.17 19.47
N VAL A 73 13.30 3.37 18.93
CA VAL A 73 13.67 2.89 17.59
C VAL A 73 13.61 1.35 17.56
N GLU A 74 14.03 0.71 18.64
CA GLU A 74 13.99 -0.73 18.84
C GLU A 74 12.56 -1.27 18.74
N ALA A 75 11.59 -0.59 19.36
CA ALA A 75 10.18 -1.00 19.28
C ALA A 75 9.63 -0.83 17.85
N LEU A 76 10.02 0.25 17.17
CA LEU A 76 9.59 0.49 15.80
C LEU A 76 10.15 -0.56 14.82
N VAL A 77 11.41 -0.94 14.97
CA VAL A 77 12.07 -1.94 14.11
C VAL A 77 11.41 -3.31 14.22
N LEU A 78 10.80 -3.63 15.35
CA LEU A 78 10.11 -4.90 15.55
C LEU A 78 8.74 -4.98 14.88
N LYS A 79 8.17 -3.87 14.39
CA LYS A 79 6.90 -3.92 13.65
C LYS A 79 7.02 -4.82 12.41
N VAL A 80 5.94 -5.55 12.11
CA VAL A 80 5.90 -6.54 11.00
C VAL A 80 6.03 -5.85 9.65
N GLU A 81 5.40 -4.70 9.49
CA GLU A 81 5.46 -3.87 8.28
C GLU A 81 6.92 -3.53 7.87
N TYR A 82 7.86 -3.43 8.81
CA TYR A 82 9.27 -3.11 8.54
C TYR A 82 10.22 -4.30 8.55
N SER A 83 9.69 -5.53 8.60
CA SER A 83 10.50 -6.77 8.66
C SER A 83 11.47 -6.96 7.51
N THR A 84 11.15 -6.43 6.34
CA THR A 84 12.01 -6.53 5.15
C THR A 84 13.14 -5.50 5.12
N LEU A 85 13.06 -4.43 5.91
CA LEU A 85 14.07 -3.35 5.94
C LEU A 85 15.29 -3.69 6.80
N PHE A 86 15.15 -4.65 7.72
CA PHE A 86 16.13 -5.01 8.73
C PHE A 86 16.48 -6.49 8.67
N SER A 87 17.74 -6.82 8.95
CA SER A 87 18.16 -8.23 9.02
C SER A 87 17.53 -8.92 10.24
N LYS A 88 17.50 -10.27 10.20
CA LYS A 88 17.08 -11.07 11.36
C LYS A 88 17.92 -10.75 12.61
N GLU A 89 19.22 -10.50 12.43
CA GLU A 89 20.16 -10.14 13.51
C GLU A 89 19.88 -8.76 14.09
N GLU A 90 19.59 -7.76 13.25
CA GLU A 90 19.24 -6.40 13.68
C GLU A 90 17.94 -6.42 14.51
N ARG A 91 16.93 -7.16 14.04
CA ARG A 91 15.66 -7.33 14.77
C ARG A 91 15.85 -8.10 16.08
N GLN A 92 16.69 -9.12 16.10
CA GLN A 92 17.00 -9.88 17.33
C GLN A 92 17.73 -9.00 18.35
N THR A 93 18.67 -8.16 17.92
CA THR A 93 19.38 -7.20 18.79
C THR A 93 18.41 -6.20 19.42
N ALA A 94 17.47 -5.64 18.64
CA ALA A 94 16.44 -4.74 19.14
C ALA A 94 15.53 -5.42 20.19
N LYS A 95 15.18 -6.69 19.96
CA LYS A 95 14.39 -7.52 20.88
C LYS A 95 15.09 -7.73 22.22
N GLU A 96 16.34 -8.19 22.19
CA GLU A 96 17.14 -8.44 23.38
C GLU A 96 17.32 -7.17 24.20
N ARG A 97 17.56 -6.04 23.53
CA ARG A 97 17.67 -4.73 24.17
C ARG A 97 16.38 -4.31 24.86
N LEU A 98 15.21 -4.50 24.25
CA LEU A 98 13.94 -4.19 24.90
C LEU A 98 13.64 -5.12 26.10
N MET A 99 13.96 -6.42 25.96
CA MET A 99 13.78 -7.42 27.01
C MET A 99 14.67 -7.14 28.23
N GLN A 100 15.94 -6.78 27.99
CA GLN A 100 16.90 -6.46 29.05
C GLN A 100 16.41 -5.33 29.97
N TYR A 101 15.68 -4.37 29.41
CA TYR A 101 15.17 -3.20 30.14
C TYR A 101 13.71 -3.37 30.59
N GLY A 102 13.20 -4.60 30.61
CA GLY A 102 11.91 -4.93 31.22
C GLY A 102 10.69 -4.48 30.42
N TYR A 103 10.83 -4.29 29.10
CA TYR A 103 9.68 -4.09 28.22
C TYR A 103 8.88 -5.40 28.16
N LYS A 104 7.85 -5.53 29.00
CA LYS A 104 7.01 -6.74 29.05
C LYS A 104 6.16 -6.94 27.80
N ASN A 105 5.98 -5.88 27.02
CA ASN A 105 5.31 -5.88 25.72
C ASN A 105 6.33 -5.95 24.58
N VAL A 106 7.42 -6.73 24.72
CA VAL A 106 8.17 -7.22 23.55
C VAL A 106 7.29 -8.26 22.84
N ARG A 107 6.14 -7.82 22.37
CA ARG A 107 5.35 -8.53 21.38
C ARG A 107 6.24 -8.60 20.15
N MET A 108 6.93 -9.72 19.94
CA MET A 108 6.74 -10.36 18.63
C MET A 108 5.24 -10.49 18.55
N ASN A 109 4.57 -9.84 17.59
CA ASN A 109 3.11 -9.80 17.52
C ASN A 109 2.51 -11.05 18.17
N GLU A 110 2.09 -10.88 19.43
CA GLU A 110 1.29 -11.83 20.19
C GLU A 110 -0.12 -11.89 19.57
N ASP A 111 -0.31 -11.37 18.37
CA ASP A 111 -1.39 -11.73 17.47
C ASP A 111 -1.29 -13.22 17.07
N GLU A 112 -0.18 -13.92 17.35
CA GLU A 112 -0.12 -15.39 17.31
C GLU A 112 -0.53 -16.09 18.61
N GLU A 113 -0.70 -15.39 19.74
CA GLU A 113 -1.21 -15.99 21.00
C GLU A 113 -2.59 -15.46 21.45
N LEU A 114 -2.99 -14.25 21.07
CA LEU A 114 -4.33 -13.70 21.33
C LEU A 114 -5.36 -13.98 20.23
N ILE A 115 -4.96 -14.35 19.00
CA ILE A 115 -5.86 -15.01 18.03
C ILE A 115 -5.98 -16.53 18.34
N THR A 116 -5.32 -17.00 19.40
CA THR A 116 -5.43 -18.35 19.96
C THR A 116 -6.53 -18.43 21.03
N ALA A 117 -7.42 -17.42 21.06
CA ALA A 117 -8.72 -17.48 21.74
C ALA A 117 -9.85 -17.97 20.81
N GLY A 118 -9.51 -18.60 19.68
CA GLY A 118 -10.40 -19.45 18.89
C GLY A 118 -9.64 -20.69 18.45
N LYS A 119 -9.45 -21.67 19.34
CA LYS A 119 -8.80 -22.95 19.02
C LYS A 119 -9.61 -23.72 17.97
N ILE A 120 -9.46 -23.39 16.69
CA ILE A 120 -9.78 -24.32 15.62
C ILE A 120 -8.66 -25.35 15.63
N LYS A 121 -8.98 -26.56 16.08
CA LYS A 121 -8.10 -27.70 15.94
C LYS A 121 -8.03 -28.05 14.44
N LEU A 122 -6.93 -27.71 13.78
CA LEU A 122 -6.73 -28.06 12.37
C LEU A 122 -6.75 -29.58 12.22
N PRO A 123 -7.67 -30.15 11.41
CA PRO A 123 -7.67 -31.57 11.14
C PRO A 123 -6.43 -31.99 10.35
N LYS A 124 -6.07 -33.27 10.45
CA LYS A 124 -4.95 -33.82 9.68
C LYS A 124 -5.34 -33.98 8.21
N LEU A 125 -4.40 -33.69 7.31
CA LEU A 125 -4.53 -34.01 5.89
C LEU A 125 -4.55 -35.52 5.68
N VAL A 126 -5.40 -35.97 4.75
CA VAL A 126 -5.52 -37.39 4.36
C VAL A 126 -5.34 -37.48 2.85
N PHE A 127 -4.21 -37.95 2.35
CA PHE A 127 -3.92 -37.91 0.92
C PHE A 127 -4.61 -39.04 0.14
N SER A 128 -4.92 -38.77 -1.14
CA SER A 128 -5.40 -39.76 -2.11
C SER A 128 -4.31 -40.01 -3.15
N SER A 129 -4.11 -41.27 -3.54
CA SER A 129 -3.17 -41.63 -4.62
C SER A 129 -3.69 -41.29 -6.03
N ARG A 130 -4.97 -40.90 -6.16
CA ARG A 130 -5.57 -40.50 -7.44
C ARG A 130 -5.18 -39.06 -7.78
N ALA A 131 -4.28 -38.90 -8.75
CA ALA A 131 -3.71 -37.61 -9.16
C ALA A 131 -4.23 -37.10 -10.51
N ARG A 132 -5.13 -37.84 -11.19
CA ARG A 132 -5.50 -37.58 -12.59
C ARG A 132 -6.07 -36.17 -12.76
N GLU A 133 -7.08 -35.83 -11.98
CA GLU A 133 -7.76 -34.53 -12.03
C GLU A 133 -6.82 -33.42 -11.55
N TYR A 134 -6.03 -33.68 -10.50
CA TYR A 134 -5.03 -32.72 -10.01
C TYR A 134 -3.97 -32.35 -11.06
N ASN A 135 -3.52 -33.31 -11.88
CA ASN A 135 -2.55 -33.06 -12.94
C ASN A 135 -3.19 -32.46 -14.19
N PHE A 136 -4.50 -32.62 -14.37
CA PHE A 136 -5.22 -32.15 -15.55
C PHE A 136 -5.48 -30.63 -15.52
N TYR A 137 -5.86 -30.08 -14.36
CA TYR A 137 -6.18 -28.65 -14.24
C TYR A 137 -4.97 -27.77 -13.95
N SER A 138 -5.02 -26.53 -14.45
CA SER A 138 -4.00 -25.51 -14.23
C SER A 138 -3.84 -25.14 -12.75
N GLU A 139 -2.67 -24.62 -12.38
CA GLU A 139 -2.40 -24.12 -11.02
C GLU A 139 -3.45 -23.06 -10.60
N GLU A 140 -3.81 -22.14 -11.47
CA GLU A 140 -4.81 -21.09 -11.20
C GLU A 140 -6.19 -21.67 -10.80
N LYS A 141 -6.65 -22.70 -11.51
CA LYS A 141 -7.91 -23.39 -11.18
C LYS A 141 -7.82 -24.14 -9.86
N LYS A 142 -6.67 -24.78 -9.61
CA LYS A 142 -6.42 -25.49 -8.34
C LYS A 142 -6.38 -24.52 -7.17
N ASP A 143 -5.76 -23.37 -7.36
CA ASP A 143 -5.65 -22.31 -6.36
C ASP A 143 -7.02 -21.75 -6.01
N SER A 144 -7.81 -21.41 -7.03
CA SER A 144 -9.20 -20.99 -6.86
C SER A 144 -10.03 -22.04 -6.12
N ILE A 145 -9.86 -23.33 -6.43
CA ILE A 145 -10.55 -24.42 -5.70
C ILE A 145 -10.18 -24.43 -4.22
N VAL A 146 -8.88 -24.34 -3.90
CA VAL A 146 -8.40 -24.35 -2.51
C VAL A 146 -8.98 -23.18 -1.73
N TYR A 147 -8.96 -21.98 -2.31
CA TYR A 147 -9.52 -20.78 -1.67
C TYR A 147 -11.03 -20.89 -1.44
N GLU A 148 -11.79 -21.19 -2.49
CA GLU A 148 -13.25 -21.27 -2.41
C GLU A 148 -13.71 -22.36 -1.43
N TYR A 149 -12.96 -23.46 -1.32
CA TYR A 149 -13.26 -24.54 -0.38
C TYR A 149 -12.95 -24.17 1.08
N LEU A 150 -11.77 -23.59 1.33
CA LEU A 150 -11.29 -23.30 2.68
C LEU A 150 -11.90 -22.03 3.31
N PHE A 151 -12.18 -21.01 2.49
CA PHE A 151 -12.66 -19.71 2.96
C PHE A 151 -14.17 -19.55 2.72
N ASN A 152 -14.64 -19.83 1.50
CA ASN A 152 -16.04 -19.58 1.13
C ASN A 152 -16.96 -20.78 1.37
N SER A 153 -16.44 -21.89 1.92
CA SER A 153 -17.22 -23.11 2.20
C SER A 153 -17.96 -23.63 0.96
N MET A 154 -17.37 -23.50 -0.22
CA MET A 154 -18.00 -23.93 -1.47
C MET A 154 -18.15 -25.46 -1.51
N SER A 155 -19.28 -25.97 -2.02
CA SER A 155 -19.46 -27.41 -2.23
C SER A 155 -18.67 -27.91 -3.43
N HIS A 156 -18.33 -29.20 -3.49
CA HIS A 156 -17.68 -29.79 -4.67
C HIS A 156 -18.46 -29.51 -5.97
N ARG A 157 -19.79 -29.56 -5.94
CA ARG A 157 -20.62 -29.19 -7.10
C ARG A 157 -20.51 -27.70 -7.48
N GLY A 158 -20.42 -26.82 -6.48
CA GLY A 158 -20.21 -25.39 -6.70
C GLY A 158 -18.82 -25.08 -7.26
N LEU A 159 -17.81 -25.84 -6.84
CA LEU A 159 -16.45 -25.73 -7.37
C LEU A 159 -16.39 -26.18 -8.84
N ASP A 160 -17.02 -27.31 -9.15
CA ASP A 160 -17.14 -27.80 -10.53
C ASP A 160 -17.82 -26.76 -11.44
N GLU A 161 -18.88 -26.11 -10.96
CA GLU A 161 -19.63 -25.08 -11.71
C GLU A 161 -18.85 -23.76 -11.85
N ASN A 162 -18.46 -23.16 -10.73
CA ASN A 162 -18.00 -21.77 -10.70
C ASN A 162 -16.50 -21.63 -10.97
N VAL A 163 -15.71 -22.69 -10.72
CA VAL A 163 -14.25 -22.65 -10.89
C VAL A 163 -13.82 -23.48 -12.10
N LEU A 164 -14.29 -24.72 -12.19
CA LEU A 164 -13.91 -25.60 -13.30
C LEU A 164 -14.72 -25.35 -14.58
N MET A 165 -15.86 -24.66 -14.47
CA MET A 165 -16.81 -24.38 -15.56
C MET A 165 -17.34 -25.65 -16.21
N ILE A 166 -17.64 -26.67 -15.39
CA ILE A 166 -18.16 -27.96 -15.85
C ILE A 166 -19.65 -27.83 -16.18
N PRO A 167 -20.09 -28.27 -17.38
CA PRO A 167 -21.49 -28.21 -17.79
C PRO A 167 -22.44 -28.96 -16.83
N VAL A 168 -23.68 -28.48 -16.74
CA VAL A 168 -24.69 -28.98 -15.80
C VAL A 168 -24.95 -30.47 -15.98
N GLU A 169 -24.85 -30.96 -17.22
CA GLU A 169 -25.18 -32.31 -17.65
C GLU A 169 -24.20 -33.37 -17.11
N VAL A 170 -22.96 -32.98 -16.81
CA VAL A 170 -21.88 -33.88 -16.35
C VAL A 170 -21.34 -33.51 -14.96
N ARG A 171 -21.91 -32.48 -14.33
CA ARG A 171 -21.50 -31.96 -13.03
C ARG A 171 -21.85 -32.92 -11.89
N THR A 172 -20.83 -33.59 -11.36
CA THR A 172 -20.97 -34.56 -10.27
C THR A 172 -20.34 -34.07 -8.96
N GLY A 173 -19.42 -33.11 -9.00
CA GLY A 173 -18.57 -32.73 -7.88
C GLY A 173 -17.31 -33.61 -7.76
N HIS A 174 -17.14 -34.61 -8.61
CA HIS A 174 -16.04 -35.56 -8.48
C HIS A 174 -14.68 -34.94 -8.88
N GLU A 175 -14.67 -34.02 -9.84
CA GLU A 175 -13.44 -33.42 -10.36
C GLU A 175 -12.76 -32.58 -9.26
N SER A 176 -13.48 -31.59 -8.72
CA SER A 176 -12.99 -30.79 -7.59
C SER A 176 -12.73 -31.62 -6.33
N MET A 177 -13.57 -32.62 -6.02
CA MET A 177 -13.34 -33.53 -4.90
C MET A 177 -12.02 -34.31 -5.06
N ASN A 178 -11.72 -34.83 -6.25
CA ASN A 178 -10.48 -35.57 -6.49
C ASN A 178 -9.25 -34.67 -6.37
N ILE A 179 -9.32 -33.42 -6.84
CA ILE A 179 -8.27 -32.40 -6.67
C ILE A 179 -8.02 -32.14 -5.18
N LEU A 180 -9.07 -31.85 -4.41
CA LEU A 180 -8.99 -31.60 -2.96
C LEU A 180 -8.46 -32.83 -2.23
N HIS A 181 -8.91 -34.02 -2.62
CA HIS A 181 -8.49 -35.25 -1.97
C HIS A 181 -7.03 -35.60 -2.21
N PHE A 182 -6.52 -35.30 -3.40
CA PHE A 182 -5.12 -35.47 -3.75
C PHE A 182 -4.21 -34.63 -2.86
N ILE A 183 -4.58 -33.37 -2.58
CA ILE A 183 -3.81 -32.47 -1.69
C ILE A 183 -4.08 -32.69 -0.20
N GLY A 184 -4.90 -33.69 0.14
CA GLY A 184 -5.15 -34.08 1.51
C GLY A 184 -6.37 -33.43 2.18
N LEU A 185 -7.03 -32.49 1.50
CA LEU A 185 -8.24 -31.83 2.01
C LEU A 185 -9.44 -32.77 1.93
N ARG A 186 -10.35 -32.60 2.88
CA ARG A 186 -11.57 -33.40 3.12
C ARG A 186 -12.64 -32.48 3.66
N ASP A 187 -13.88 -32.95 3.73
CA ASP A 187 -15.04 -32.18 4.21
C ASP A 187 -14.81 -31.50 5.57
N ILE A 188 -14.01 -32.11 6.45
CA ILE A 188 -13.63 -31.53 7.76
C ILE A 188 -12.83 -30.21 7.67
N HIS A 189 -12.22 -29.92 6.52
CA HIS A 189 -11.43 -28.70 6.27
C HIS A 189 -12.25 -27.60 5.60
N LYS A 190 -13.46 -27.92 5.15
CA LYS A 190 -14.31 -26.99 4.41
C LYS A 190 -14.68 -25.79 5.29
N GLY A 191 -14.42 -24.59 4.82
CA GLY A 191 -14.73 -23.36 5.54
C GLY A 191 -13.91 -23.11 6.81
N ILE A 192 -12.83 -23.86 7.02
CA ILE A 192 -12.01 -23.76 8.24
C ILE A 192 -11.36 -22.38 8.41
N PHE A 193 -11.19 -21.64 7.32
CA PHE A 193 -10.61 -20.31 7.28
C PHE A 193 -11.61 -19.20 6.91
N LYS A 194 -12.92 -19.46 7.00
CA LYS A 194 -13.97 -18.48 6.60
C LYS A 194 -13.86 -17.10 7.26
N ASP A 195 -13.32 -17.05 8.48
CA ASP A 195 -13.18 -15.83 9.27
C ASP A 195 -11.72 -15.31 9.32
N TYR A 196 -10.85 -15.82 8.43
CA TYR A 196 -9.42 -15.52 8.42
C TYR A 196 -9.00 -14.87 7.11
N SER A 197 -7.95 -14.03 7.16
CA SER A 197 -7.25 -13.60 5.96
C SER A 197 -6.35 -14.72 5.41
N ILE A 198 -5.97 -14.62 4.13
CA ILE A 198 -5.04 -15.58 3.50
C ILE A 198 -3.72 -15.66 4.28
N GLU A 199 -3.18 -14.52 4.72
CA GLU A 199 -1.96 -14.45 5.52
C GLU A 199 -2.10 -15.13 6.88
N GLN A 200 -3.24 -14.95 7.55
CA GLN A 200 -3.51 -15.60 8.84
C GLN A 200 -3.67 -17.11 8.70
N ALA A 201 -4.23 -17.59 7.59
CA ALA A 201 -4.36 -19.00 7.28
C ALA A 201 -3.00 -19.63 6.98
N ILE A 202 -2.18 -18.99 6.13
CA ILE A 202 -0.82 -19.44 5.80
C ILE A 202 0.02 -19.62 7.07
N LYS A 203 0.07 -18.60 7.94
CA LYS A 203 0.81 -18.69 9.21
C LYS A 203 0.35 -19.88 10.04
N ARG A 204 -0.96 -20.11 10.16
CA ARG A 204 -1.50 -21.23 10.94
C ARG A 204 -1.10 -22.59 10.39
N LEU A 205 -1.08 -22.74 9.07
CA LEU A 205 -0.69 -23.97 8.39
C LEU A 205 0.82 -24.25 8.52
N GLU A 206 1.67 -23.22 8.45
CA GLU A 206 3.12 -23.34 8.59
C GLU A 206 3.58 -23.74 10.01
N HIS A 207 2.79 -23.42 11.03
CA HIS A 207 3.06 -23.80 12.42
C HIS A 207 2.58 -25.22 12.79
N GLN A 208 2.04 -25.99 11.84
CA GLN A 208 1.65 -27.38 12.11
C GLN A 208 2.82 -28.35 11.95
N GLU A 209 2.85 -29.41 12.75
CA GLU A 209 3.82 -30.51 12.60
C GLU A 209 3.64 -31.28 11.28
N GLN A 210 2.41 -31.31 10.74
CA GLN A 210 2.11 -31.95 9.46
C GLN A 210 2.46 -31.01 8.30
N ASP A 211 2.92 -31.58 7.19
CA ASP A 211 3.23 -30.83 5.97
C ASP A 211 1.96 -30.37 5.23
N PHE A 212 1.75 -29.05 5.16
CA PHE A 212 0.70 -28.37 4.38
C PHE A 212 1.27 -27.62 3.16
N SER A 213 2.50 -27.91 2.73
CA SER A 213 3.23 -27.17 1.69
C SER A 213 2.44 -26.90 0.40
N ILE A 214 1.70 -27.89 -0.10
CA ILE A 214 0.89 -27.72 -1.33
C ILE A 214 -0.21 -26.67 -1.12
N VAL A 215 -0.89 -26.71 0.03
CA VAL A 215 -1.96 -25.77 0.38
C VAL A 215 -1.39 -24.37 0.61
N THR A 216 -0.27 -24.25 1.35
CA THR A 216 0.34 -22.94 1.60
C THR A 216 0.90 -22.31 0.33
N GLN A 217 1.55 -23.08 -0.56
CA GLN A 217 2.01 -22.58 -1.85
C GLN A 217 0.87 -22.04 -2.72
N SER A 218 -0.26 -22.75 -2.73
CA SER A 218 -1.48 -22.32 -3.42
C SER A 218 -1.97 -20.97 -2.90
N LEU A 219 -2.08 -20.83 -1.57
CA LEU A 219 -2.48 -19.58 -0.92
C LEU A 219 -1.48 -18.43 -1.15
N TYR A 220 -0.17 -18.72 -1.16
CA TYR A 220 0.86 -17.72 -1.47
C TYR A 220 0.72 -17.16 -2.88
N ARG A 221 0.42 -18.01 -3.88
CA ARG A 221 0.23 -17.56 -5.27
C ARG A 221 -0.97 -16.62 -5.39
N LEU A 222 -2.11 -16.99 -4.81
CA LEU A 222 -3.30 -16.14 -4.77
C LEU A 222 -3.04 -14.81 -4.06
N ASN A 223 -2.38 -14.85 -2.90
CA ASN A 223 -2.07 -13.63 -2.15
C ASN A 223 -1.17 -12.69 -2.95
N LYS A 224 -0.23 -13.24 -3.72
CA LYS A 224 0.67 -12.47 -4.60
C LYS A 224 -0.09 -11.83 -5.76
N GLU A 225 -1.03 -12.54 -6.37
CA GLU A 225 -1.84 -12.02 -7.47
C GLU A 225 -2.74 -10.85 -7.01
N ILE A 226 -3.47 -11.05 -5.91
CA ILE A 226 -4.35 -10.03 -5.31
C ILE A 226 -3.56 -8.77 -4.92
N ASN A 227 -2.45 -8.95 -4.20
CA ASN A 227 -1.65 -7.82 -3.74
C ASN A 227 -0.81 -7.19 -4.86
N GLY A 228 -0.45 -7.95 -5.90
CA GLY A 228 0.25 -7.41 -7.07
C GLY A 228 -0.59 -6.35 -7.78
N THR A 229 -1.85 -6.67 -8.10
CA THR A 229 -2.75 -5.75 -8.80
C THR A 229 -3.06 -4.49 -7.98
N LEU A 230 -3.31 -4.60 -6.67
CA LEU A 230 -3.55 -3.42 -5.84
C LEU A 230 -2.30 -2.55 -5.66
N ASN A 231 -1.13 -3.14 -5.43
CA ASN A 231 0.10 -2.38 -5.28
C ASN A 231 0.49 -1.70 -6.59
N ASP A 232 0.27 -2.31 -7.75
CA ASP A 232 0.55 -1.68 -9.04
C ASP A 232 -0.34 -0.45 -9.28
N ILE A 233 -1.63 -0.51 -8.89
CA ILE A 233 -2.55 0.64 -8.96
C ILE A 233 -2.10 1.74 -7.99
N LEU A 234 -1.83 1.40 -6.73
CA LEU A 234 -1.43 2.37 -5.71
C LEU A 234 -0.07 3.01 -6.03
N ASN A 235 0.91 2.22 -6.48
CA ASN A 235 2.20 2.74 -6.91
C ASN A 235 2.05 3.66 -8.11
N SER A 236 1.17 3.35 -9.08
CA SER A 236 0.92 4.24 -10.21
C SER A 236 0.31 5.58 -9.80
N ASP A 237 -0.58 5.57 -8.80
CA ASP A 237 -1.19 6.79 -8.25
C ASP A 237 -0.16 7.60 -7.45
N ILE A 238 0.58 6.95 -6.55
CA ILE A 238 1.65 7.58 -5.75
C ILE A 238 2.77 8.13 -6.64
N ASP A 239 3.18 7.38 -7.66
CA ASP A 239 4.19 7.85 -8.61
C ASP A 239 3.66 9.07 -9.36
N SER A 240 2.41 9.08 -9.79
CA SER A 240 1.80 10.21 -10.50
C SER A 240 1.67 11.44 -9.60
N GLU A 241 1.32 11.28 -8.33
CA GLU A 241 1.38 12.36 -7.34
C GLU A 241 2.81 12.88 -7.14
N LYS A 242 3.82 11.99 -7.09
CA LYS A 242 5.24 12.37 -7.05
C LYS A 242 5.71 13.05 -8.34
N ALA A 243 5.14 12.76 -9.51
CA ALA A 243 5.46 13.48 -10.76
C ALA A 243 4.76 14.82 -10.90
N GLU A 244 3.62 15.05 -10.26
CA GLU A 244 3.10 16.42 -10.15
C GLU A 244 4.10 17.30 -9.38
N ASP A 245 4.84 16.74 -8.42
CA ASP A 245 5.95 17.41 -7.74
C ASP A 245 7.28 17.35 -8.52
N ASP A 246 7.60 16.26 -9.23
CA ASP A 246 8.88 16.03 -9.93
C ASP A 246 8.91 16.48 -11.41
N SER A 247 7.77 16.76 -12.03
CA SER A 247 7.71 17.43 -13.35
C SER A 247 8.28 18.86 -13.29
N TYR A 248 8.42 19.40 -12.07
CA TYR A 248 9.16 20.63 -11.76
C TYR A 248 10.69 20.44 -11.74
N TYR A 249 11.21 19.21 -11.90
CA TYR A 249 12.63 18.90 -11.63
C TYR A 249 13.35 18.09 -12.71
N LYS A 250 12.99 18.25 -13.99
CA LYS A 250 13.88 17.82 -15.08
C LYS A 250 14.02 18.87 -16.18
N ASP A 251 14.99 19.75 -15.96
CA ASP A 251 15.96 20.04 -17.01
C ASP A 251 17.37 20.12 -16.40
N GLY A 252 18.34 19.43 -17.04
CA GLY A 252 19.78 19.42 -16.74
C GLY A 252 20.19 19.28 -15.27
N ALA A 253 20.56 18.08 -14.82
CA ALA A 253 21.04 17.86 -13.45
C ALA A 253 22.35 18.64 -13.16
N VAL A 254 22.27 19.68 -12.31
CA VAL A 254 23.26 19.99 -11.26
C VAL A 254 22.53 20.62 -10.05
N ASN A 255 22.73 20.01 -8.88
CA ASN A 255 22.31 20.50 -7.57
C ASN A 255 22.95 21.83 -7.21
N PHE A 256 22.16 22.88 -6.99
CA PHE A 256 22.48 23.95 -6.04
C PHE A 256 21.21 24.49 -5.38
N TYR A 257 21.18 24.40 -4.05
CA TYR A 257 20.16 24.94 -3.16
C TYR A 257 20.27 26.48 -3.14
N TYR A 258 19.74 27.15 -4.16
CA TYR A 258 19.41 28.58 -4.15
C TYR A 258 18.21 28.80 -5.07
N GLY A 259 17.06 29.11 -4.46
CA GLY A 259 15.76 29.46 -5.05
C GLY A 259 15.60 29.39 -6.58
N LYS A 260 15.16 28.24 -7.10
CA LYS A 260 14.68 28.12 -8.48
C LYS A 260 13.24 28.61 -8.57
N ARG A 261 13.11 29.84 -9.06
CA ARG A 261 11.89 30.64 -9.21
C ARG A 261 11.42 30.60 -10.67
N TYR A 262 11.25 29.40 -11.22
CA TYR A 262 10.86 29.21 -12.61
C TYR A 262 9.74 28.17 -12.75
N GLU A 263 8.65 28.37 -12.00
CA GLU A 263 7.32 27.96 -12.42
C GLU A 263 6.29 28.68 -11.56
N ARG A 264 5.21 29.16 -12.20
CA ARG A 264 4.12 30.01 -11.66
C ARG A 264 4.49 31.48 -11.49
N ASN A 265 4.55 32.23 -12.60
CA ASN A 265 4.36 33.67 -12.53
C ASN A 265 2.97 33.95 -11.92
N PRO A 266 2.87 34.54 -10.71
CA PRO A 266 1.58 34.82 -10.07
C PRO A 266 0.66 35.68 -10.96
N GLU A 267 1.26 36.50 -11.83
CA GLU A 267 0.54 37.31 -12.81
C GLU A 267 -0.17 36.47 -13.87
N ASN A 268 0.44 35.39 -14.36
CA ASN A 268 -0.20 34.52 -15.35
C ASN A 268 -1.36 33.74 -14.74
N ARG A 269 -1.20 33.27 -13.49
CA ARG A 269 -2.30 32.65 -12.74
C ARG A 269 -3.44 33.63 -12.52
N LYS A 270 -3.11 34.85 -12.07
CA LYS A 270 -4.10 35.90 -11.83
C LYS A 270 -4.86 36.25 -13.10
N LYS A 271 -4.15 36.47 -14.21
CA LYS A 271 -4.73 36.73 -15.53
C LYS A 271 -5.61 35.57 -16.02
N ALA A 272 -5.15 34.32 -15.89
CA ALA A 272 -5.96 33.16 -16.26
C ALA A 272 -7.27 33.11 -15.46
N ILE A 273 -7.24 33.41 -14.16
CA ILE A 273 -8.44 33.48 -13.32
C ILE A 273 -9.32 34.69 -13.68
N GLU A 274 -8.73 35.84 -14.01
CA GLU A 274 -9.48 37.02 -14.47
C GLU A 274 -10.20 36.76 -15.81
N ILE A 275 -9.60 35.98 -16.70
CA ILE A 275 -10.15 35.65 -18.02
C ILE A 275 -11.20 34.53 -17.91
N HIS A 276 -10.86 33.44 -17.22
CA HIS A 276 -11.62 32.18 -17.26
C HIS A 276 -12.51 31.95 -16.04
N GLY A 277 -12.33 32.74 -14.97
CA GLY A 277 -13.06 32.62 -13.72
C GLY A 277 -12.55 31.50 -12.80
N LEU A 278 -13.41 31.09 -11.86
CA LEU A 278 -13.10 30.13 -10.79
C LEU A 278 -13.83 28.79 -10.94
N ASN A 279 -14.57 28.60 -12.03
CA ASN A 279 -15.27 27.35 -12.31
C ASN A 279 -14.30 26.37 -12.99
N CYS A 280 -14.28 25.12 -12.54
CA CYS A 280 -13.48 24.10 -13.18
C CYS A 280 -13.95 23.87 -14.63
N PHE A 281 -13.03 24.01 -15.59
CA PHE A 281 -13.31 23.83 -17.02
C PHE A 281 -13.76 22.42 -17.39
N ALA A 282 -13.38 21.40 -16.60
CA ALA A 282 -13.75 20.01 -16.86
C ALA A 282 -15.12 19.65 -16.27
N CYS A 283 -15.33 19.86 -14.96
CA CYS A 283 -16.54 19.38 -14.27
C CYS A 283 -17.53 20.47 -13.86
N GLY A 284 -17.15 21.75 -13.95
CA GLY A 284 -17.96 22.88 -13.50
C GLY A 284 -17.91 23.17 -12.00
N PHE A 285 -17.14 22.42 -11.22
CA PHE A 285 -17.03 22.61 -9.77
C PHE A 285 -16.49 24.00 -9.41
N ASN A 286 -17.12 24.66 -8.44
CA ASN A 286 -16.69 25.93 -7.87
C ASN A 286 -16.51 25.79 -6.35
N PHE A 287 -15.35 26.16 -5.83
CA PHE A 287 -15.05 26.02 -4.41
C PHE A 287 -15.83 27.00 -3.53
N GLU A 288 -16.10 28.22 -3.98
CA GLU A 288 -16.88 29.20 -3.21
C GLU A 288 -18.35 28.80 -3.14
N GLU A 289 -18.92 28.27 -4.21
CA GLU A 289 -20.31 27.79 -4.21
C GLU A 289 -20.53 26.62 -3.25
N ILE A 290 -19.55 25.72 -3.13
CA ILE A 290 -19.67 24.51 -2.29
C ILE A 290 -19.19 24.74 -0.86
N TYR A 291 -18.11 25.49 -0.67
CA TYR A 291 -17.45 25.68 0.64
C TYR A 291 -17.61 27.08 1.22
N GLY A 292 -18.36 27.97 0.56
CA GLY A 292 -18.57 29.35 0.98
C GLY A 292 -17.26 30.13 1.03
N GLU A 293 -17.14 31.00 2.05
CA GLU A 293 -15.99 31.89 2.21
C GLU A 293 -14.64 31.16 2.24
N ARG A 294 -14.60 29.91 2.72
CA ARG A 294 -13.38 29.11 2.78
C ARG A 294 -12.87 28.69 1.39
N GLY A 295 -13.75 28.60 0.40
CA GLY A 295 -13.42 28.28 -0.98
C GLY A 295 -13.17 29.50 -1.87
N LYS A 296 -13.33 30.72 -1.33
CA LYS A 296 -13.25 31.95 -2.09
C LYS A 296 -11.88 32.13 -2.76
N GLY A 297 -11.88 32.35 -4.08
CA GLY A 297 -10.66 32.55 -4.87
C GLY A 297 -9.79 31.31 -5.07
N PHE A 298 -10.25 30.13 -4.63
CA PHE A 298 -9.49 28.89 -4.72
C PHE A 298 -9.86 28.11 -5.99
N ILE A 299 -8.88 27.95 -6.87
CA ILE A 299 -8.90 27.06 -8.03
C ILE A 299 -7.45 26.80 -8.47
N GLU A 300 -7.19 25.65 -9.08
CA GLU A 300 -5.88 25.34 -9.67
C GLU A 300 -5.89 25.77 -11.15
N VAL A 301 -4.72 26.14 -11.68
CA VAL A 301 -4.58 26.53 -13.09
C VAL A 301 -3.66 25.51 -13.77
N HIS A 302 -4.17 24.91 -14.83
CA HIS A 302 -3.54 23.82 -15.58
C HIS A 302 -3.16 24.28 -16.98
N HIS A 303 -2.03 23.78 -17.51
CA HIS A 303 -1.61 24.08 -18.87
C HIS A 303 -2.31 23.17 -19.88
N VAL A 304 -2.92 23.74 -20.91
CA VAL A 304 -3.63 22.97 -21.95
C VAL A 304 -2.67 22.15 -22.80
N SER A 305 -1.43 22.63 -22.96
CA SER A 305 -0.35 21.98 -23.73
C SER A 305 0.78 21.60 -22.78
N LEU A 306 1.20 20.33 -22.77
CA LEU A 306 2.34 19.90 -21.97
C LEU A 306 3.61 20.64 -22.43
N LEU A 307 4.23 21.41 -21.53
CA LEU A 307 5.50 22.11 -21.76
C LEU A 307 6.69 21.17 -22.00
N SER A 308 6.51 19.85 -21.89
CA SER A 308 7.56 18.84 -22.03
C SER A 308 8.07 18.63 -23.46
N THR A 309 7.43 19.21 -24.48
CA THR A 309 7.86 19.12 -25.88
C THR A 309 8.50 20.39 -26.45
N LEU A 310 8.62 21.47 -25.66
CA LEU A 310 9.17 22.74 -26.13
C LEU A 310 10.61 22.91 -25.62
N VAL A 311 11.56 22.80 -26.54
CA VAL A 311 13.02 22.91 -26.30
C VAL A 311 13.46 24.37 -26.07
N GLU A 312 12.54 25.34 -26.13
CA GLU A 312 12.83 26.78 -26.05
C GLU A 312 11.86 27.56 -25.15
N GLU A 313 12.33 28.66 -24.56
CA GLU A 313 11.55 29.61 -23.74
C GLU A 313 10.31 30.10 -24.51
N THR A 314 9.13 29.60 -24.15
CA THR A 314 7.88 29.95 -24.82
C THR A 314 7.08 30.96 -24.00
N ILE A 315 6.58 32.02 -24.67
CA ILE A 315 5.70 33.01 -24.05
C ILE A 315 4.33 32.35 -23.79
N ILE A 316 3.98 32.18 -22.52
CA ILE A 316 2.67 31.64 -22.10
C ILE A 316 1.58 32.70 -22.31
N ASN A 317 0.52 32.33 -23.03
CA ASN A 317 -0.71 33.11 -23.16
C ASN A 317 -1.76 32.62 -22.13
N PRO A 318 -2.10 33.42 -21.10
CA PRO A 318 -3.07 33.02 -20.08
C PRO A 318 -4.48 32.69 -20.60
N GLU A 319 -4.86 33.16 -21.79
CA GLU A 319 -6.15 32.87 -22.39
C GLU A 319 -6.18 31.50 -23.07
N LYS A 320 -5.09 31.13 -23.76
CA LYS A 320 -5.06 29.94 -24.63
C LYS A 320 -4.37 28.74 -23.98
N ASP A 321 -3.36 29.00 -23.17
CA ASP A 321 -2.48 27.96 -22.66
C ASP A 321 -2.83 27.55 -21.24
N LEU A 322 -3.69 28.31 -20.55
CA LEU A 322 -4.04 28.09 -19.14
C LEU A 322 -5.55 27.95 -18.96
N VAL A 323 -5.96 26.97 -18.16
CA VAL A 323 -7.37 26.73 -17.81
C VAL A 323 -7.54 26.45 -16.31
N PRO A 324 -8.60 26.98 -15.66
CA PRO A 324 -8.91 26.65 -14.28
C PRO A 324 -9.47 25.22 -14.14
N VAL A 325 -8.94 24.45 -13.20
CA VAL A 325 -9.41 23.10 -12.85
C VAL A 325 -9.48 22.91 -11.34
N CYS A 326 -10.42 22.09 -10.85
CA CYS A 326 -10.47 21.75 -9.42
C CYS A 326 -9.42 20.69 -9.08
N SER A 327 -9.05 20.59 -7.81
CA SER A 327 -8.01 19.66 -7.34
C SER A 327 -8.26 18.22 -7.76
N ASN A 328 -9.52 17.77 -7.79
CA ASN A 328 -9.87 16.43 -8.22
C ASN A 328 -9.65 16.24 -9.74
N CYS A 329 -10.13 17.17 -10.56
CA CYS A 329 -9.94 17.10 -12.01
C CYS A 329 -8.47 17.24 -12.38
N HIS A 330 -7.73 18.13 -11.71
CA HIS A 330 -6.31 18.31 -11.93
C HIS A 330 -5.53 17.02 -11.67
N ARG A 331 -5.81 16.35 -10.54
CA ARG A 331 -5.21 15.05 -10.25
C ARG A 331 -5.61 13.95 -11.23
N MET A 332 -6.87 13.93 -11.69
CA MET A 332 -7.30 12.93 -12.67
C MET A 332 -6.64 13.11 -14.04
N ILE A 333 -6.30 14.34 -14.42
CA ILE A 333 -5.55 14.62 -15.65
C ILE A 333 -4.17 13.98 -15.60
N HIS A 334 -3.46 14.13 -14.48
CA HIS A 334 -2.07 13.69 -14.33
C HIS A 334 -1.90 12.29 -13.71
N ARG A 335 -3.00 11.61 -13.39
CA ARG A 335 -2.99 10.29 -12.71
C ARG A 335 -2.16 9.21 -13.42
N LYS A 336 -1.88 9.36 -14.71
CA LYS A 336 -0.98 8.47 -15.46
C LYS A 336 0.07 9.31 -16.18
N LYS A 337 1.33 9.27 -15.74
CA LYS A 337 2.43 10.05 -16.35
C LYS A 337 2.60 9.82 -17.84
N ASP A 338 2.49 8.56 -18.27
CA ASP A 338 2.66 8.17 -19.68
C ASP A 338 1.42 8.48 -20.54
N ASN A 339 0.32 8.92 -19.92
CA ASN A 339 -0.92 9.25 -20.59
C ASN A 339 -1.68 10.35 -19.83
N VAL A 340 -1.16 11.58 -19.92
CA VAL A 340 -1.81 12.76 -19.34
C VAL A 340 -3.03 13.11 -20.18
N LEU A 341 -4.20 13.18 -19.54
CA LEU A 341 -5.45 13.45 -20.24
C LEU A 341 -5.56 14.92 -20.65
N THR A 342 -6.08 15.15 -21.85
CA THR A 342 -6.59 16.46 -22.22
C THR A 342 -7.87 16.78 -21.44
N ILE A 343 -8.22 18.07 -21.37
CA ILE A 343 -9.47 18.53 -20.75
C ILE A 343 -10.69 17.90 -21.42
N ASP A 344 -10.64 17.72 -22.75
CA ASP A 344 -11.75 17.17 -23.51
C ASP A 344 -11.91 15.66 -23.26
N GLU A 345 -10.81 14.90 -23.19
CA GLU A 345 -10.85 13.49 -22.79
C GLU A 345 -11.42 13.32 -21.37
N LEU A 346 -11.02 14.19 -20.43
CA LEU A 346 -11.57 14.17 -19.08
C LEU A 346 -13.08 14.48 -19.09
N LYS A 347 -13.54 15.44 -19.90
CA LYS A 347 -14.98 15.74 -20.04
C LYS A 347 -15.77 14.57 -20.58
N GLU A 348 -15.25 13.85 -21.57
CA GLU A 348 -15.90 12.65 -22.12
C GLU A 348 -16.09 11.57 -21.05
N ILE A 349 -15.05 11.33 -20.23
CA ILE A 349 -15.12 10.39 -19.10
C ILE A 349 -16.21 10.81 -18.10
N LEU A 350 -16.28 12.09 -17.76
CA LEU A 350 -17.26 12.63 -16.81
C LEU A 350 -18.69 12.54 -17.35
N ASN A 351 -18.91 12.85 -18.63
CA ASN A 351 -20.21 12.79 -19.27
C ASN A 351 -20.74 11.36 -19.40
N ASN A 352 -19.86 10.39 -19.70
CA ASN A 352 -20.23 8.97 -19.77
C ASN A 352 -20.68 8.38 -18.42
N LYS A 353 -20.28 8.97 -17.28
CA LYS A 353 -20.70 8.55 -15.94
C LYS A 353 -21.87 9.32 -15.36
N ARG A 354 -22.06 10.60 -15.69
CA ARG A 354 -23.23 11.39 -15.23
C ARG A 354 -24.57 10.78 -15.69
N ASN A 355 -24.57 10.01 -16.78
CA ASN A 355 -25.74 9.26 -17.26
C ASN A 355 -26.00 7.93 -16.50
N LYS A 356 -25.18 7.56 -15.51
CA LYS A 356 -25.27 6.27 -14.79
C LYS A 356 -25.32 6.39 -13.26
N LEU A 357 -25.18 7.58 -12.70
CA LEU A 357 -25.19 7.78 -11.25
C LEU A 357 -26.58 8.25 -10.80
N PRO A 358 -27.21 7.59 -9.81
CA PRO A 358 -28.41 8.13 -9.20
C PRO A 358 -28.07 9.47 -8.52
N SER A 359 -28.95 10.46 -8.70
CA SER A 359 -28.93 11.70 -7.94
C SER A 359 -29.13 11.35 -6.47
N PHE A 360 -28.13 11.64 -5.64
CA PHE A 360 -28.23 11.50 -4.19
C PHE A 360 -28.91 12.72 -3.59
#